data_AF-A0A5C2RLX4-F1
#
_entry.id   AF-A0A5C2RLX4-F1
#
_cell.length_a   1.000
_cell.length_b   1.000
_cell.length_c   1.000
_cell.angle_alpha   90.00
_cell.angle_beta   90.00
_cell.angle_gamma   90.00
#
_symmetry.space_group_name_H-M   'P 1'
#
loop_
_entity.id
_entity.type
_entity.pdbx_description
1 polymer ?
#
loop_
_entity_poly.entity_id
_entity_poly.type
_entity_poly.pdbx_seq_one_letter_code
_entity_poly.pdbx_strand_id
1 'polypeptide(L)' 'EHVWDELDRHVCHCNPLSQNLNELWAALQEEWYGLEDDFIAKLYHSLPDRVQAFREARGGHTRY' A
#
# COMPACT_ATOMS: atom_id res chain seq x y z
N GLU A 1 -4.73 5.10 2.77
CA GLU A 1 -3.65 4.15 3.15
C GLU A 1 -3.22 3.32 1.95
N HIS A 2 -2.10 3.62 1.29
CA HIS A 2 -1.88 3.12 -0.08
C HIS A 2 -1.03 1.85 -0.22
N VAL A 3 -0.10 1.58 0.71
CA VAL A 3 0.81 0.43 0.58
C VAL A 3 0.09 -0.88 0.90
N TRP A 4 -0.66 -0.89 2.01
CA TRP A 4 -1.42 -2.07 2.42
C TRP A 4 -2.54 -2.42 1.44
N ASP A 5 -3.24 -1.41 0.91
CA ASP A 5 -4.25 -1.60 -0.14
C ASP A 5 -3.63 -2.18 -1.43
N GLU A 6 -2.43 -1.72 -1.82
CA GLU A 6 -1.74 -2.24 -3.01
C GLU A 6 -1.30 -3.69 -2.81
N LEU A 7 -0.74 -4.02 -1.64
CA LEU A 7 -0.35 -5.39 -1.28
C LEU A 7 -1.55 -6.32 -1.22
N ASP A 8 -2.66 -5.88 -0.63
CA ASP A 8 -3.89 -6.68 -0.58
C ASP A 8 -4.42 -6.97 -1.99
N ARG A 9 -4.42 -5.97 -2.88
CA ARG A 9 -4.77 -6.18 -4.29
C ARG A 9 -3.85 -7.16 -4.98
N HIS A 10 -2.54 -7.04 -4.80
CA HIS A 10 -1.57 -7.92 -5.44
C HIS A 10 -1.76 -9.36 -4.98
N VAL A 11 -1.84 -9.58 -3.67
CA VAL A 11 -2.04 -10.90 -3.07
C VAL A 11 -3.38 -11.53 -3.47
N CYS A 12 -4.46 -10.73 -3.54
CA CYS A 12 -5.76 -11.20 -4.02
C CYS A 12 -5.77 -11.55 -5.52
N HIS A 13 -4.85 -10.98 -6.30
CA HIS A 13 -4.74 -11.20 -7.75
C HIS A 13 -3.61 -12.19 -8.11
N CYS A 14 -2.82 -12.68 -7.15
CA CYS A 14 -1.82 -13.72 -7.38
C CYS A 14 -2.49 -14.97 -7.99
N ASN A 15 -1.85 -15.53 -9.02
CA ASN A 15 -2.32 -16.76 -9.67
C ASN A 15 -1.17 -17.79 -9.71
N PRO A 16 -1.28 -18.93 -9.00
CA PRO A 16 -2.44 -19.39 -8.24
C PRO A 16 -2.67 -18.61 -6.93
N LEU A 17 -3.95 -18.51 -6.53
CA LEU A 17 -4.32 -17.99 -5.21
C LEU A 17 -3.69 -18.86 -4.12
N SER A 18 -3.14 -18.23 -3.09
CA SER A 18 -2.62 -18.91 -1.91
C SER A 18 -3.71 -19.75 -1.26
N GLN A 19 -3.47 -21.07 -1.13
CA GLN A 19 -4.45 -22.00 -0.56
C GLN A 19 -4.22 -22.26 0.93
N ASN A 20 -3.08 -21.81 1.46
CA ASN A 20 -2.75 -21.90 2.87
C ASN A 20 -1.97 -20.67 3.35
N LEU A 21 -1.85 -20.56 4.68
CA LEU A 21 -1.25 -19.38 5.32
C LEU A 21 0.25 -19.23 5.02
N ASN A 22 0.96 -20.32 4.73
CA ASN A 22 2.38 -20.26 4.37
C ASN A 22 2.57 -19.71 2.95
N GLU A 23 1.72 -20.14 2.01
CA GLU A 23 1.69 -19.61 0.64
C GLU A 23 1.28 -18.14 0.63
N LEU A 24 0.30 -17.76 1.46
CA LEU A 24 -0.11 -16.37 1.63
C LEU A 24 1.03 -15.52 2.16
N TRP A 25 1.74 -16.02 3.17
CA TRP A 25 2.90 -15.36 3.75
C TRP A 25 4.04 -15.21 2.73
N ALA A 26 4.33 -16.25 1.95
CA ALA A 26 5.34 -16.20 0.89
C ALA A 26 4.97 -15.17 -0.19
N ALA A 27 3.72 -15.17 -0.67
CA ALA A 27 3.23 -14.21 -1.65
C ALA A 27 3.32 -12.76 -1.12
N LEU A 28 2.93 -12.54 0.14
CA LEU A 28 3.09 -11.22 0.78
C LEU A 28 4.55 -10.76 0.80
N GLN A 29 5.49 -11.66 1.10
CA GLN A 29 6.91 -11.32 1.10
C GLN A 29 7.41 -11.01 -0.30
N GLU A 30 7.07 -11.82 -1.30
CA GLU A 30 7.46 -11.59 -2.69
C GLU A 30 6.93 -10.26 -3.22
N GLU A 31 5.65 -9.96 -3.01
CA GLU A 31 5.04 -8.70 -3.41
C GLU A 31 5.65 -7.50 -2.65
N TRP A 32 5.92 -7.65 -1.34
CA TRP A 32 6.58 -6.62 -0.54
C TRP A 32 7.98 -6.28 -1.06
N TYR A 33 8.79 -7.28 -1.39
CA TYR A 33 10.11 -7.08 -1.96
C TYR A 33 10.09 -6.65 -3.43
N GLY A 34 8.99 -6.91 -4.13
CA GLY A 34 8.76 -6.49 -5.51
C GLY A 34 8.26 -5.05 -5.67
N LEU A 35 7.90 -4.36 -4.58
CA LEU A 35 7.47 -2.97 -4.64
C LEU A 35 8.58 -2.09 -5.25
N GLU A 36 8.21 -1.37 -6.31
CA GLU A 36 9.15 -0.47 -6.99
C GLU A 36 9.54 0.70 -6.08
N ASP A 37 10.83 1.07 -6.08
CA ASP A 37 11.34 2.23 -5.35
C ASP A 37 10.58 3.52 -5.73
N ASP A 38 10.16 3.64 -6.99
CA ASP A 38 9.36 4.76 -7.50
C ASP A 38 7.97 4.83 -6.85
N PHE A 39 7.35 3.70 -6.54
CA PHE A 39 6.09 3.65 -5.80
C PHE A 39 6.27 4.19 -4.38
N ILE A 40 7.32 3.72 -3.69
CA ILE A 40 7.67 4.18 -2.35
C ILE A 40 8.01 5.68 -2.35
N ALA A 41 8.81 6.15 -3.31
CA ALA A 41 9.17 7.56 -3.45
C ALA A 41 7.94 8.45 -3.67
N LYS A 42 6.99 8.05 -4.52
CA LYS A 42 5.72 8.79 -4.73
C LYS A 42 4.93 8.94 -3.44
N LEU A 43 4.92 7.92 -2.59
CA LEU A 43 4.24 7.99 -1.30
C LEU A 43 4.88 9.04 -0.40
N TYR A 44 6.21 9.02 -0.25
CA TYR A 44 6.94 10.03 0.52
C TYR A 44 6.74 11.44 -0.04
N HIS A 45 6.82 11.60 -1.37
CA HIS A 45 6.59 12.89 -2.02
C HIS A 45 5.17 13.44 -1.79
N SER A 46 4.18 12.57 -1.63
CA SER A 46 2.80 12.99 -1.36
C SER A 46 2.54 13.35 0.11
N LEU A 47 3.45 13.02 1.05
CA LEU A 47 3.23 13.28 2.49
C LEU A 47 2.98 14.75 2.83
N PRO A 48 3.73 15.74 2.29
CA PRO A 48 3.45 17.14 2.56
C PRO A 48 2.04 17.56 2.16
N ASP A 49 1.55 17.10 1.00
CA ASP A 49 0.20 17.40 0.52
C ASP A 49 -0.88 16.78 1.42
N ARG A 50 -0.63 15.58 1.95
CA ARG A 50 -1.52 14.92 2.92
C ARG A 50 -1.60 15.70 4.23
N VAL A 51 -0.45 16.12 4.75
CA VAL A 51 -0.37 16.95 5.95
C VAL A 51 -1.10 18.27 5.75
N GLN A 52 -0.95 18.89 4.57
CA GLN A 52 -1.70 20.08 4.23
C GLN A 52 -3.21 19.82 4.19
N ALA A 53 -3.66 18.78 3.50
CA ALA A 53 -5.08 18.41 3.44
C ALA A 53 -5.67 18.15 4.84
N PHE A 54 -4.90 17.51 5.73
CA PHE A 54 -5.31 17.28 7.11
C PHE A 54 -5.45 18.58 7.91
N ARG A 55 -4.52 19.53 7.71
CA ARG A 55 -4.59 20.86 8.33
C ARG A 55 -5.81 21.64 7.83
N GLU A 56 -6.08 21.60 6.52
CA GLU A 56 -7.25 22.24 5.90
C GLU A 56 -8.56 21.62 6.41
N ALA A 57 -8.59 20.30 6.60
CA ALA A 57 -9.71 19.58 7.19
C ALA A 57 -9.87 19.81 8.70
N ARG A 58 -8.97 20.57 9.35
CA ARG A 58 -8.93 20.80 10.81
C ARG A 58 -8.99 19.51 11.62
N GLY A 59 -8.29 18.48 11.15
CA GLY A 59 -8.31 17.15 11.77
C GLY A 59 -9.45 16.24 11.32
N GLY A 60 -10.30 16.69 10.39
CA GLY A 60 -11.32 15.86 9.75
C GLY A 60 -10.77 14.91 8.68
N HIS A 61 -11.67 14.14 8.09
CA HIS A 61 -11.34 13.18 7.03
C HIS A 61 -10.77 13.87 5.78
N THR A 62 -9.75 13.26 5.18
CA THR A 62 -9.13 13.75 3.93
C THR A 62 -9.29 12.70 2.83
N ARG A 63 -9.02 13.05 1.58
CA ARG A 63 -9.11 12.12 0.44
C ARG A 63 -8.04 11.01 0.41
N TYR A 64 -7.14 10.97 1.40
CA TYR A 64 -5.94 10.12 1.48
C TYR A 64 -6.06 9.04 2.55
#